data_AF-A0AAV4S5Y3-F1
#
_entry.id   AF-A0AAV4S5Y3-F1
#
_cell.length_a   1.000
_cell.length_b   1.000
_cell.length_c   1.000
_cell.angle_alpha   90.00
_cell.angle_beta   90.00
_cell.angle_gamma   90.00
#
_symmetry.space_group_name_H-M   'P 1'
#
loop_
_entity.id
_entity.type
_entity.pdbx_description
1 polymer ?
#
loop_
_entity_poly.entity_id
_entity_poly.type
_entity_poly.pdbx_seq_one_letter_code
_entity_poly.pdbx_strand_id
1 'polypeptide(L)'
;MAVTEKPAFNKKLLENIQNDLKALAIEARKRHPHLKEAAESGIIRVQNTVSRYDDIRLAFLSESPEILEPFFMGCDTKSTKIVQMSLTSIQRLITLEAVSATAANNIITCLWALMESGTEELKLLQTVTLLITTNAIVQGETLAKAIVLCFRLHFTKNSTTNNTASATVRQLVSAVFERIIAEDYSPPEGPSGQNNLHLRNLKVVAVFHQNLCLAMLQMVLCCFKI
;
A
#
# COMPACT_ATOMS: atom_id res chain seq x y z
N MET A 1 9.48 3.50 -30.53
CA MET A 1 8.14 3.15 -31.05
C MET A 1 7.21 2.81 -29.88
N ALA A 2 6.75 3.80 -29.10
CA ALA A 2 6.10 3.58 -27.80
C ALA A 2 4.64 4.10 -27.70
N VAL A 3 3.96 4.31 -28.83
CA VAL A 3 2.68 5.03 -28.85
C VAL A 3 1.44 4.10 -28.86
N THR A 4 1.60 2.82 -29.17
CA THR A 4 0.46 1.88 -29.34
C THR A 4 0.11 1.02 -28.12
N GLU A 5 0.97 0.92 -27.09
CA GLU A 5 0.71 0.03 -25.93
C GLU A 5 -0.11 0.70 -24.81
N LYS A 6 0.07 2.02 -24.61
CA LYS A 6 -0.61 2.79 -23.56
C LYS A 6 -2.15 2.67 -23.57
N PRO A 7 -2.85 2.76 -24.73
CA PRO A 7 -4.31 2.64 -24.75
C PRO A 7 -4.82 1.22 -24.45
N ALA A 8 -4.07 0.18 -24.84
CA ALA A 8 -4.46 -1.21 -24.57
C ALA A 8 -4.35 -1.56 -23.08
N PHE A 9 -3.29 -1.09 -22.43
CA PHE A 9 -3.09 -1.23 -20.99
C PHE A 9 -4.18 -0.50 -20.18
N ASN A 10 -4.48 0.73 -20.57
CA ASN A 10 -5.51 1.56 -19.96
C ASN A 10 -6.91 0.92 -20.03
N LYS A 11 -7.27 0.32 -21.17
CA LYS A 11 -8.53 -0.40 -21.33
C LYS A 11 -8.59 -1.67 -20.47
N LYS A 12 -7.47 -2.41 -20.38
CA LYS A 12 -7.37 -3.61 -19.55
C LYS A 12 -7.53 -3.29 -18.05
N LEU A 13 -7.00 -2.15 -17.57
CA LEU A 13 -7.21 -1.69 -16.19
C LEU A 13 -8.69 -1.50 -15.87
N LEU A 14 -9.40 -0.75 -16.73
CA LEU A 14 -10.83 -0.51 -16.59
C LEU A 14 -11.63 -1.81 -16.51
N GLU A 15 -11.41 -2.73 -17.45
CA GLU A 15 -12.09 -4.02 -17.49
C GLU A 15 -11.84 -4.85 -16.23
N ASN A 16 -10.60 -4.87 -15.76
CA ASN A 16 -10.23 -5.58 -14.54
C ASN A 16 -10.97 -5.04 -13.31
N ILE A 17 -11.01 -3.72 -13.12
CA ILE A 17 -11.67 -3.14 -11.94
C ILE A 17 -13.19 -3.28 -12.02
N GLN A 18 -13.79 -3.16 -13.20
CA GLN A 18 -15.20 -3.46 -13.37
C GLN A 18 -15.54 -4.92 -13.05
N ASN A 19 -14.69 -5.86 -13.48
CA ASN A 19 -14.88 -7.27 -13.19
C ASN A 19 -14.70 -7.57 -11.69
N ASP A 20 -13.70 -6.96 -11.05
CA ASP A 20 -13.46 -7.09 -9.63
C ASP A 20 -14.66 -6.57 -8.80
N LEU A 21 -15.22 -5.40 -9.15
CA LEU A 21 -16.42 -4.85 -8.51
C LEU A 21 -17.66 -5.72 -8.72
N LYS A 22 -17.86 -6.26 -9.93
CA LYS A 22 -18.96 -7.21 -10.21
C LYS A 22 -18.84 -8.46 -9.36
N ALA A 23 -17.63 -9.04 -9.28
CA ALA A 23 -17.37 -10.21 -8.47
C ALA A 23 -17.61 -9.91 -6.99
N LEU A 24 -17.16 -8.75 -6.50
CA LEU A 24 -17.38 -8.29 -5.13
C LEU A 24 -18.87 -8.16 -4.81
N ALA A 25 -19.66 -7.56 -5.70
CA ALA A 25 -21.11 -7.43 -5.54
C ALA A 25 -21.81 -8.80 -5.45
N ILE A 26 -21.42 -9.75 -6.31
CA ILE A 26 -21.96 -11.12 -6.31
C ILE A 26 -21.64 -11.82 -4.98
N GLU A 27 -20.40 -11.72 -4.52
CA GLU A 27 -19.96 -12.34 -3.27
C GLU A 27 -20.66 -11.73 -2.04
N ALA A 28 -20.82 -10.40 -2.03
CA ALA A 28 -21.42 -9.65 -0.94
C ALA A 28 -22.95 -9.84 -0.85
N ARG A 29 -23.64 -10.17 -1.96
CA ARG A 29 -25.10 -10.14 -2.10
C ARG A 29 -25.89 -10.78 -0.95
N LYS A 30 -25.41 -11.89 -0.40
CA LYS A 30 -26.15 -12.66 0.63
C LYS A 30 -25.95 -12.13 2.05
N ARG A 31 -24.75 -11.61 2.36
CA ARG A 31 -24.33 -11.33 3.75
C ARG A 31 -24.06 -9.85 4.01
N HIS A 32 -23.80 -9.08 2.96
CA HIS A 32 -23.38 -7.68 3.04
C HIS A 32 -24.10 -6.84 1.97
N PRO A 33 -25.42 -6.59 2.13
CA PRO A 33 -26.21 -5.85 1.14
C PRO A 33 -25.66 -4.44 0.89
N HIS A 34 -25.19 -3.74 1.93
CA HIS A 34 -24.55 -2.42 1.77
C HIS A 34 -23.27 -2.46 0.93
N LEU A 35 -22.45 -3.50 1.06
CA LEU A 35 -21.26 -3.67 0.23
C LEU A 35 -21.63 -3.97 -1.23
N LYS A 36 -22.68 -4.74 -1.46
CA LYS A 36 -23.21 -5.01 -2.81
C LYS A 36 -23.63 -3.70 -3.49
N GLU A 37 -24.39 -2.87 -2.81
CA GLU A 37 -24.83 -1.56 -3.33
C GLU A 37 -23.64 -0.64 -3.62
N ALA A 38 -22.66 -0.58 -2.70
CA ALA A 38 -21.44 0.18 -2.90
C ALA A 38 -20.64 -0.30 -4.12
N ALA A 39 -20.52 -1.61 -4.32
CA ALA A 39 -19.83 -2.19 -5.47
C ALA A 39 -20.56 -1.91 -6.79
N GLU A 40 -21.90 -2.00 -6.81
CA GLU A 40 -22.73 -1.65 -7.98
C GLU A 40 -22.62 -0.16 -8.33
N SER A 41 -22.68 0.72 -7.33
CA SER A 41 -22.42 2.16 -7.48
C SER A 41 -21.00 2.44 -7.98
N GLY A 42 -20.01 1.70 -7.46
CA GLY A 42 -18.61 1.77 -7.88
C GLY A 42 -18.42 1.48 -9.37
N ILE A 43 -19.16 0.53 -9.95
CA ILE A 43 -19.09 0.23 -11.40
C ILE A 43 -19.51 1.45 -12.22
N ILE A 44 -20.61 2.09 -11.84
CA ILE A 44 -21.12 3.29 -12.50
C ILE A 44 -20.13 4.45 -12.33
N ARG A 45 -19.57 4.61 -11.12
CA ARG A 45 -18.56 5.63 -10.82
C ARG A 45 -17.31 5.48 -11.70
N VAL A 46 -16.80 4.27 -11.84
CA VAL A 46 -15.64 3.99 -12.70
C VAL A 46 -15.93 4.34 -14.16
N GLN A 47 -17.12 3.99 -14.67
CA GLN A 47 -17.55 4.36 -16.03
C GLN A 47 -17.62 5.87 -16.22
N ASN A 48 -18.31 6.56 -15.33
CA ASN A 48 -18.43 8.01 -15.38
C ASN A 48 -17.07 8.69 -15.28
N THR A 49 -16.15 8.12 -14.48
CA THR A 49 -14.79 8.64 -14.33
C THR A 49 -14.04 8.53 -15.64
N VAL A 50 -13.94 7.36 -16.26
CA VAL A 50 -13.19 7.23 -17.52
C VAL A 50 -13.80 8.05 -18.67
N SER A 51 -15.10 8.37 -18.64
CA SER A 51 -15.71 9.26 -19.62
C SER A 51 -15.31 10.73 -19.47
N ARG A 52 -14.78 11.14 -18.31
CA ARG A 52 -14.35 12.53 -18.05
C ARG A 52 -12.89 12.82 -18.39
N TYR A 53 -12.08 11.79 -18.67
CA TYR A 53 -10.63 11.92 -18.84
C TYR A 53 -10.16 11.19 -20.09
N ASP A 54 -9.23 11.79 -20.84
CA ASP A 54 -8.61 11.15 -22.00
C ASP A 54 -7.59 10.05 -21.60
N ASP A 55 -6.87 10.26 -20.48
CA ASP A 55 -5.97 9.26 -19.91
C ASP A 55 -6.65 8.55 -18.72
N ILE A 56 -7.03 7.29 -18.94
CA ILE A 56 -7.67 6.44 -17.92
C ILE A 56 -6.81 6.33 -16.66
N ARG A 57 -5.47 6.24 -16.78
CA ARG A 57 -4.62 6.11 -15.59
C ARG A 57 -4.71 7.37 -14.73
N LEU A 58 -4.75 8.55 -15.36
CA LEU A 58 -4.95 9.82 -14.66
C LEU A 58 -6.33 9.89 -14.02
N ALA A 59 -7.37 9.40 -14.71
CA ALA A 59 -8.73 9.31 -14.18
C ALA A 59 -8.77 8.52 -12.86
N PHE A 60 -8.13 7.35 -12.85
CA PHE A 60 -8.03 6.51 -11.67
C PHE A 60 -7.18 7.14 -10.57
N LEU A 61 -6.08 7.80 -10.93
CA LEU A 61 -5.23 8.50 -9.95
C LEU A 61 -6.03 9.58 -9.21
N SER A 62 -6.75 10.42 -9.95
CA SER A 62 -7.53 11.55 -9.42
C SER A 62 -8.70 11.13 -8.53
N GLU A 63 -9.40 10.04 -8.88
CA GLU A 63 -10.61 9.58 -8.19
C GLU A 63 -10.36 8.28 -7.40
N SER A 64 -9.09 7.97 -7.12
CA SER A 64 -8.69 6.73 -6.46
C SER A 64 -9.32 6.52 -5.08
N PRO A 65 -9.50 7.54 -4.20
CA PRO A 65 -10.16 7.34 -2.90
C PRO A 65 -11.60 6.80 -3.06
N GLU A 66 -12.35 7.37 -3.99
CA GLU A 66 -13.76 7.04 -4.26
C GLU A 66 -13.90 5.73 -5.04
N ILE A 67 -12.95 5.41 -5.93
CA ILE A 67 -12.92 4.13 -6.65
C ILE A 67 -12.59 2.98 -5.69
N LEU A 68 -11.74 3.22 -4.69
CA LEU A 68 -11.32 2.19 -3.73
C LEU A 68 -12.30 1.97 -2.57
N GLU A 69 -13.24 2.89 -2.34
CA GLU A 69 -14.23 2.82 -1.26
C GLU A 69 -14.93 1.46 -1.12
N PRO A 70 -15.49 0.83 -2.18
CA PRO A 70 -16.14 -0.47 -2.04
C PRO A 70 -15.17 -1.57 -1.60
N PHE A 71 -13.90 -1.49 -1.98
CA PHE A 71 -12.90 -2.47 -1.57
C PHE A 71 -12.53 -2.30 -0.10
N PHE A 72 -12.44 -1.07 0.41
CA PHE A 72 -12.25 -0.80 1.84
C PHE A 72 -13.41 -1.34 2.66
N MET A 73 -14.65 -1.08 2.24
CA MET A 73 -15.84 -1.68 2.87
C MET A 73 -15.78 -3.22 2.85
N GLY A 74 -15.25 -3.81 1.76
CA GLY A 74 -15.01 -5.24 1.65
C GLY A 74 -14.00 -5.75 2.69
N CYS A 75 -12.92 -5.01 2.93
CA CYS A 75 -11.95 -5.33 3.98
C CYS A 75 -12.59 -5.28 5.39
N ASP A 76 -13.48 -4.33 5.64
CA ASP A 76 -14.16 -4.17 6.93
C ASP A 76 -15.14 -5.32 7.26
N THR A 77 -15.58 -6.08 6.25
CA THR A 77 -16.44 -7.27 6.48
C THR A 77 -15.73 -8.37 7.28
N LYS A 78 -14.39 -8.38 7.29
CA LYS A 78 -13.53 -9.42 7.88
C LYS A 78 -13.80 -10.84 7.34
N SER A 79 -14.57 -10.96 6.26
CA SER A 79 -14.77 -12.22 5.55
C SER A 79 -13.54 -12.50 4.71
N THR A 80 -12.80 -13.58 5.03
CA THR A 80 -11.54 -13.95 4.37
C THR A 80 -11.61 -13.83 2.84
N LYS A 81 -12.67 -14.36 2.22
CA LYS A 81 -12.83 -14.34 0.77
C LYS A 81 -13.05 -12.93 0.22
N ILE A 82 -13.87 -12.12 0.88
CA ILE A 82 -14.14 -10.73 0.46
C ILE A 82 -12.88 -9.87 0.64
N VAL A 83 -12.22 -9.98 1.79
CA VAL A 83 -10.96 -9.29 2.08
C VAL A 83 -9.91 -9.64 1.02
N GLN A 84 -9.78 -10.92 0.66
CA GLN A 84 -8.86 -11.35 -0.39
C GLN A 84 -9.16 -10.73 -1.75
N MET A 85 -10.43 -10.63 -2.14
CA MET A 85 -10.84 -9.99 -3.38
C MET A 85 -10.51 -8.51 -3.35
N SER A 86 -10.90 -7.80 -2.28
CA SER A 86 -10.61 -6.38 -2.09
C SER A 86 -9.12 -6.05 -2.15
N LEU A 87 -8.29 -6.78 -1.39
CA LEU A 87 -6.85 -6.56 -1.39
C LEU A 87 -6.22 -6.81 -2.76
N THR A 88 -6.72 -7.78 -3.53
CA THR A 88 -6.22 -8.03 -4.90
C THR A 88 -6.46 -6.83 -5.80
N SER A 89 -7.65 -6.22 -5.73
CA SER A 89 -7.98 -5.04 -6.52
C SER A 89 -7.20 -3.81 -6.07
N ILE A 90 -7.03 -3.61 -4.77
CA ILE A 90 -6.18 -2.54 -4.22
C ILE A 90 -4.74 -2.69 -4.71
N GLN A 91 -4.15 -3.88 -4.57
CA GLN A 91 -2.81 -4.20 -5.06
C GLN A 91 -2.68 -3.92 -6.55
N ARG A 92 -3.72 -4.23 -7.34
CA ARG A 92 -3.74 -3.91 -8.78
C ARG A 92 -3.59 -2.42 -9.01
N LEU A 93 -4.35 -1.54 -8.34
CA LEU A 93 -4.20 -0.09 -8.51
C LEU A 93 -2.82 0.41 -8.09
N ILE A 94 -2.28 -0.14 -6.99
CA ILE A 94 -0.95 0.21 -6.49
C ILE A 94 0.12 -0.07 -7.54
N THR A 95 0.11 -1.27 -8.14
CA THR A 95 1.09 -1.70 -9.16
C THR A 95 1.08 -0.82 -10.40
N LEU A 96 -0.06 -0.23 -10.75
CA LEU A 96 -0.18 0.66 -11.91
C LEU A 96 0.04 2.14 -11.56
N GLU A 97 0.49 2.42 -10.32
CA GLU A 97 0.74 3.78 -9.82
C GLU A 97 -0.49 4.68 -10.00
N ALA A 98 -1.68 4.12 -9.80
CA ALA A 98 -2.97 4.78 -9.97
C ALA A 98 -3.61 5.08 -8.61
N VAL A 99 -2.79 5.46 -7.62
CA VAL A 99 -3.18 5.69 -6.22
C VAL A 99 -2.70 7.08 -5.81
N SER A 100 -3.62 7.94 -5.42
CA SER A 100 -3.31 9.27 -4.87
C SER A 100 -2.75 9.16 -3.44
N ALA A 101 -2.14 10.24 -2.94
CA ALA A 101 -1.67 10.29 -1.56
C ALA A 101 -2.81 10.05 -0.54
N THR A 102 -4.00 10.62 -0.79
CA THR A 102 -5.19 10.38 0.04
C THR A 102 -5.61 8.90 0.02
N ALA A 103 -5.65 8.29 -1.16
CA ALA A 103 -5.96 6.87 -1.28
C ALA A 103 -4.90 5.99 -0.58
N ALA A 104 -3.63 6.34 -0.65
CA ALA A 104 -2.55 5.62 0.04
C ALA A 104 -2.70 5.68 1.57
N ASN A 105 -3.08 6.84 2.12
CA ASN A 105 -3.40 6.97 3.55
C ASN A 105 -4.58 6.08 3.95
N ASN A 106 -5.63 6.03 3.11
CA ASN A 106 -6.80 5.18 3.35
C ASN A 106 -6.43 3.69 3.27
N ILE A 107 -5.57 3.30 2.34
CA ILE A 107 -5.04 1.93 2.24
C ILE A 107 -4.30 1.57 3.53
N ILE A 108 -3.37 2.38 4.02
CA ILE A 108 -2.65 2.09 5.28
C ILE A 108 -3.61 1.98 6.47
N THR A 109 -4.63 2.83 6.53
CA THR A 109 -5.66 2.77 7.57
C THR A 109 -6.47 1.47 7.50
N CYS A 110 -6.86 1.05 6.29
CA CYS A 110 -7.53 -0.22 6.05
C CYS A 110 -6.64 -1.41 6.46
N LEU A 111 -5.36 -1.43 6.06
CA LEU A 111 -4.42 -2.47 6.45
C LEU A 111 -4.23 -2.51 7.97
N TRP A 112 -4.23 -1.36 8.65
CA TRP A 112 -4.19 -1.32 10.11
C TRP A 112 -5.36 -2.06 10.75
N ALA A 113 -6.59 -1.79 10.30
CA ALA A 113 -7.78 -2.48 10.80
C ALA A 113 -7.72 -4.00 10.56
N LEU A 114 -7.20 -4.44 9.40
CA LEU A 114 -7.01 -5.86 9.11
C LEU A 114 -5.99 -6.51 10.06
N MET A 115 -4.88 -5.84 10.33
CA MET A 115 -3.85 -6.30 11.28
C MET A 115 -4.41 -6.42 12.70
N GLU A 116 -5.23 -5.47 13.15
CA GLU A 116 -5.87 -5.55 14.47
C GLU A 116 -6.90 -6.68 14.56
N SER A 117 -7.55 -7.01 13.44
CA SER A 117 -8.48 -8.13 13.37
C SER A 117 -7.79 -9.50 13.19
N GLY A 118 -6.48 -9.54 12.91
CA GLY A 118 -5.76 -10.77 12.60
C GLY A 118 -6.20 -11.44 11.29
N THR A 119 -6.74 -10.69 10.34
CA THR A 119 -7.31 -11.23 9.08
C THR A 119 -6.32 -11.02 7.93
N GLU A 120 -6.06 -12.09 7.17
CA GLU A 120 -5.23 -12.04 5.95
C GLU A 120 -3.84 -11.40 6.14
N GLU A 121 -3.19 -11.63 7.29
CA GLU A 121 -1.93 -10.98 7.69
C GLU A 121 -0.81 -11.08 6.63
N LEU A 122 -0.70 -12.21 5.93
CA LEU A 122 0.29 -12.39 4.86
C LEU A 122 -0.01 -11.50 3.65
N LYS A 123 -1.27 -11.43 3.23
CA LYS A 123 -1.69 -10.62 2.09
C LYS A 123 -1.63 -9.12 2.42
N LEU A 124 -1.88 -8.79 3.68
CA LEU A 124 -1.66 -7.47 4.22
C LEU A 124 -0.18 -7.07 4.14
N LEU A 125 0.75 -7.91 4.61
CA LEU A 125 2.20 -7.69 4.50
C LEU A 125 2.63 -7.51 3.04
N GLN A 126 2.10 -8.31 2.13
CA GLN A 126 2.35 -8.13 0.69
C GLN A 126 1.83 -6.78 0.18
N THR A 127 0.64 -6.36 0.59
CA THR A 127 0.04 -5.09 0.16
C THR A 127 0.82 -3.88 0.67
N VAL A 128 1.22 -3.87 1.95
CA VAL A 128 2.03 -2.76 2.48
C VAL A 128 3.41 -2.72 1.84
N THR A 129 4.04 -3.89 1.62
CA THR A 129 5.33 -3.96 0.91
C THR A 129 5.20 -3.34 -0.47
N LEU A 130 4.21 -3.78 -1.25
CA LEU A 130 3.95 -3.27 -2.59
C LEU A 130 3.68 -1.76 -2.59
N LEU A 131 2.82 -1.26 -1.70
CA LEU A 131 2.50 0.17 -1.63
C LEU A 131 3.74 1.01 -1.40
N ILE A 132 4.57 0.62 -0.43
CA ILE A 132 5.79 1.35 -0.14
C ILE A 132 6.76 1.19 -1.28
N THR A 133 7.10 0.00 -1.77
CA THR A 133 8.17 -0.15 -2.77
C THR A 133 7.83 0.43 -4.13
N THR A 134 6.55 0.41 -4.53
CA THR A 134 6.12 0.90 -5.85
C THR A 134 5.91 2.41 -5.89
N ASN A 135 5.43 3.02 -4.80
CA ASN A 135 5.08 4.45 -4.81
C ASN A 135 5.90 5.24 -3.77
N ALA A 136 6.47 6.36 -4.20
CA ALA A 136 7.12 7.31 -3.29
C ALA A 136 6.11 8.26 -2.58
N ILE A 137 4.81 8.08 -2.83
CA ILE A 137 3.73 8.94 -2.30
C ILE A 137 3.50 8.79 -0.79
N VAL A 138 3.92 7.67 -0.20
CA VAL A 138 3.75 7.42 1.24
C VAL A 138 4.96 7.95 2.00
N GLN A 139 4.75 9.02 2.76
CA GLN A 139 5.80 9.73 3.50
C GLN A 139 5.35 10.07 4.93
N GLY A 140 6.28 10.54 5.76
CA GLY A 140 6.01 11.07 7.09
C GLY A 140 5.29 10.08 8.02
N GLU A 141 4.20 10.54 8.65
CA GLU A 141 3.44 9.76 9.63
C GLU A 141 2.84 8.48 9.03
N THR A 142 2.38 8.53 7.78
CA THR A 142 1.78 7.36 7.12
C THR A 142 2.80 6.26 6.88
N LEU A 143 4.03 6.62 6.50
CA LEU A 143 5.13 5.68 6.38
C LEU A 143 5.50 5.07 7.74
N ALA A 144 5.55 5.88 8.79
CA ALA A 144 5.79 5.39 10.14
C ALA A 144 4.71 4.39 10.58
N LYS A 145 3.42 4.68 10.32
CA LYS A 145 2.30 3.77 10.57
C LYS A 145 2.47 2.44 9.83
N ALA A 146 2.88 2.47 8.56
CA ALA A 146 3.14 1.27 7.75
C ALA A 146 4.27 0.39 8.35
N ILE A 147 5.35 1.01 8.81
CA ILE A 147 6.47 0.30 9.45
C ILE A 147 6.04 -0.30 10.80
N VAL A 148 5.34 0.49 11.63
CA VAL A 148 4.83 0.02 12.94
C VAL A 148 3.88 -1.17 12.76
N LEU A 149 3.03 -1.13 11.75
CA LEU A 149 2.15 -2.24 11.40
C LEU A 149 2.94 -3.53 11.12
N CYS A 150 4.04 -3.44 10.36
CA CYS A 150 4.87 -4.61 10.06
C CYS A 150 5.56 -5.15 11.31
N PHE A 151 6.02 -4.26 12.21
CA PHE A 151 6.54 -4.67 13.51
C PHE A 151 5.49 -5.38 14.37
N ARG A 152 4.25 -4.88 14.41
CA ARG A 152 3.17 -5.56 15.16
C ARG A 152 2.96 -6.98 14.63
N LEU A 153 2.98 -7.16 13.30
CA LEU A 153 2.83 -8.48 12.68
C LEU A 153 4.04 -9.40 12.93
N HIS A 154 5.23 -8.86 13.17
CA HIS A 154 6.39 -9.66 13.56
C HIS A 154 6.20 -10.36 14.91
N PHE A 155 5.47 -9.77 15.84
CA PHE A 155 5.20 -10.38 17.15
C PHE A 155 3.99 -11.34 17.15
N THR A 156 3.47 -11.69 15.98
CA THR A 156 2.39 -12.68 15.86
C THR A 156 2.90 -14.09 16.17
N LYS A 157 1.98 -14.96 16.62
CA LYS A 157 2.29 -16.37 16.95
C LYS A 157 2.54 -17.23 15.71
N ASN A 158 2.12 -16.78 14.54
CA ASN A 158 2.30 -17.51 13.29
C ASN A 158 3.73 -17.31 12.78
N SER A 159 4.54 -18.36 12.82
CA SER A 159 5.95 -18.32 12.38
C SER A 159 6.11 -17.84 10.94
N THR A 160 5.22 -18.22 10.03
CA THR A 160 5.26 -17.76 8.63
C THR A 160 5.00 -16.27 8.53
N THR A 161 3.96 -15.76 9.21
CA THR A 161 3.68 -14.31 9.27
C THR A 161 4.84 -13.56 9.90
N ASN A 162 5.35 -14.04 11.04
CA ASN A 162 6.48 -13.45 11.76
C ASN A 162 7.73 -13.31 10.86
N ASN A 163 8.13 -14.41 10.21
CA ASN A 163 9.30 -14.42 9.33
C ASN A 163 9.12 -13.51 8.11
N THR A 164 7.91 -13.50 7.53
CA THR A 164 7.56 -12.62 6.42
C THR A 164 7.60 -11.16 6.85
N ALA A 165 7.01 -10.83 8.00
CA ALA A 165 7.03 -9.48 8.57
C ALA A 165 8.45 -8.99 8.84
N SER A 166 9.32 -9.86 9.37
CA SER A 166 10.73 -9.57 9.58
C SER A 166 11.44 -9.21 8.27
N ALA A 167 11.20 -9.98 7.20
CA ALA A 167 11.73 -9.68 5.88
C ALA A 167 11.17 -8.38 5.31
N THR A 168 9.86 -8.16 5.43
CA THR A 168 9.19 -6.93 5.00
C THR A 168 9.77 -5.71 5.71
N VAL A 169 9.97 -5.75 7.04
CA VAL A 169 10.58 -4.62 7.79
C VAL A 169 11.95 -4.27 7.22
N ARG A 170 12.81 -5.28 6.96
CA ARG A 170 14.12 -5.04 6.34
C ARG A 170 13.98 -4.37 4.98
N GLN A 171 13.10 -4.88 4.13
CA GLN A 171 12.87 -4.37 2.79
C GLN A 171 12.33 -2.93 2.80
N LEU A 172 11.35 -2.65 3.66
CA LEU A 172 10.77 -1.31 3.81
C LEU A 172 11.80 -0.30 4.26
N VAL A 173 12.62 -0.68 5.24
CA VAL A 173 13.69 0.18 5.71
C VAL A 173 14.69 0.44 4.58
N SER A 174 15.21 -0.59 3.91
CA SER A 174 16.11 -0.41 2.76
C SER A 174 15.52 0.54 1.70
N ALA A 175 14.25 0.34 1.32
CA ALA A 175 13.58 1.18 0.33
C ALA A 175 13.44 2.64 0.78
N VAL A 176 13.22 2.90 2.08
CA VAL A 176 13.16 4.26 2.63
C VAL A 176 14.54 4.92 2.64
N PHE A 177 15.60 4.17 2.99
CA PHE A 177 16.97 4.67 2.93
C PHE A 177 17.38 5.01 1.50
N GLU A 178 17.06 4.17 0.52
CA GLU A 178 17.33 4.45 -0.90
C GLU A 178 16.66 5.75 -1.37
N ARG A 179 15.45 6.06 -0.88
CA ARG A 179 14.77 7.33 -1.17
C ARG A 179 15.50 8.54 -0.59
N ILE A 180 15.90 8.47 0.67
CA ILE A 180 16.63 9.55 1.34
C ILE A 180 17.93 9.85 0.60
N ILE A 181 18.66 8.80 0.23
CA ILE A 181 19.90 8.91 -0.54
C ILE A 181 19.62 9.57 -1.90
N ALA A 182 18.59 9.13 -2.63
CA ALA A 182 18.23 9.72 -3.91
C ALA A 182 17.82 11.20 -3.81
N GLU A 183 17.13 11.59 -2.73
CA GLU A 183 16.80 12.99 -2.43
C GLU A 183 18.05 13.83 -2.15
N ASP A 184 19.03 13.30 -1.40
CA ASP A 184 20.29 13.99 -1.08
C ASP A 184 21.22 14.19 -2.29
N TYR A 185 21.11 13.35 -3.33
CA TYR A 185 21.87 13.48 -4.58
C TYR A 185 21.17 14.34 -5.65
N SER A 186 19.93 14.77 -5.42
CA SER A 186 19.29 15.73 -6.31
C SER A 186 19.90 17.13 -6.12
N PRO A 187 20.34 17.82 -7.20
CA PRO A 187 21.02 19.10 -7.06
C PRO A 187 20.08 20.12 -6.40
N PRO A 188 20.56 20.93 -5.45
CA PRO A 188 19.73 21.87 -4.72
C PRO A 188 19.19 22.94 -5.69
N GLU A 189 17.89 22.94 -5.94
CA GLU A 189 17.22 24.09 -6.55
C GLU A 189 17.08 25.20 -5.50
N GLY A 190 18.07 26.08 -5.45
CA GLY A 190 17.99 27.42 -4.85
C GLY A 190 18.68 27.61 -3.49
N PRO A 191 19.13 28.84 -3.15
CA PRO A 191 19.85 29.12 -1.92
C PRO A 191 18.87 29.59 -0.82
N SER A 192 18.54 28.73 0.12
CA SER A 192 18.02 29.16 1.42
C SER A 192 18.41 28.17 2.53
N GLY A 193 19.14 28.68 3.51
CA GLY A 193 19.90 27.91 4.48
C GLY A 193 19.07 26.99 5.37
N GLN A 194 19.40 25.70 5.36
CA GLN A 194 19.01 24.72 6.38
C GLN A 194 20.14 23.73 6.71
N ASN A 195 21.36 24.23 6.93
CA ASN A 195 22.52 23.37 7.28
C ASN A 195 22.51 22.82 8.72
N ASN A 196 21.40 22.94 9.47
CA ASN A 196 21.27 22.38 10.83
C ASN A 196 20.20 21.27 10.96
N LEU A 197 19.35 21.05 9.96
CA LEU A 197 18.37 19.93 9.97
C LEU A 197 18.97 18.64 9.40
N HIS A 198 19.85 18.77 8.40
CA HIS A 198 20.48 17.67 7.69
C HIS A 198 21.34 16.77 8.61
N LEU A 199 22.12 17.35 9.54
CA LEU A 199 22.95 16.58 10.48
C LEU A 199 22.15 15.91 11.61
N ARG A 200 20.94 16.41 11.92
CA ARG A 200 20.03 15.80 12.90
C ARG A 200 19.28 14.62 12.30
N ASN A 201 18.82 14.74 11.06
CA ASN A 201 18.22 13.61 10.33
C ASN A 201 19.26 12.52 10.08
N LEU A 202 20.48 12.86 9.66
CA LEU A 202 21.56 11.86 9.49
C LEU A 202 21.92 11.15 10.81
N LYS A 203 21.89 11.85 11.95
CA LYS A 203 22.12 11.23 13.27
C LYS A 203 20.95 10.35 13.72
N VAL A 204 19.70 10.77 13.51
CA VAL A 204 18.52 9.93 13.80
C VAL A 204 18.52 8.70 12.90
N VAL A 205 18.86 8.85 11.63
CA VAL A 205 18.96 7.80 10.62
C VAL A 205 20.13 6.85 10.92
N ALA A 206 21.28 7.35 11.37
CA ALA A 206 22.42 6.52 11.82
C ALA A 206 22.11 5.78 13.13
N VAL A 207 21.41 6.42 14.07
CA VAL A 207 20.94 5.80 15.31
C VAL A 207 19.84 4.78 15.04
N PHE A 208 18.95 5.02 14.06
CA PHE A 208 18.00 4.04 13.57
C PHE A 208 18.71 2.89 12.87
N HIS A 209 19.68 3.17 12.01
CA HIS A 209 20.51 2.14 11.36
C HIS A 209 21.25 1.30 12.39
N GLN A 210 21.81 1.91 13.44
CA GLN A 210 22.57 1.20 14.46
C GLN A 210 21.67 0.43 15.43
N ASN A 211 20.52 0.97 15.84
CA ASN A 211 19.54 0.27 16.66
C ASN A 211 18.79 -0.80 15.87
N LEU A 212 18.54 -0.59 14.58
CA LEU A 212 17.90 -1.57 13.71
C LEU A 212 18.90 -2.64 13.26
N CYS A 213 20.17 -2.31 13.02
CA CYS A 213 21.24 -3.30 12.88
C CYS A 213 21.40 -4.10 14.17
N LEU A 214 21.36 -3.48 15.36
CA LEU A 214 21.36 -4.23 16.63
C LEU A 214 20.12 -5.11 16.76
N ALA A 215 18.92 -4.61 16.43
CA ALA A 215 17.69 -5.39 16.44
C ALA A 215 17.74 -6.53 15.41
N MET A 216 18.34 -6.31 14.23
CA MET A 216 18.56 -7.32 13.20
C MET A 216 19.63 -8.34 13.62
N LEU A 217 20.72 -7.91 14.26
CA LEU A 217 21.76 -8.79 14.81
C LEU A 217 21.18 -9.64 15.95
N GLN A 218 20.35 -9.04 16.80
CA GLN A 218 19.64 -9.71 17.89
C GLN A 218 18.53 -10.62 17.37
N MET A 219 17.88 -10.29 16.25
CA MET A 219 16.97 -11.18 15.50
C MET A 219 17.70 -12.39 14.91
N VAL A 220 18.89 -12.21 14.31
CA VAL A 220 19.71 -13.31 13.78
C VAL A 220 20.22 -14.21 14.92
N LEU A 221 20.64 -13.63 16.05
CA LEU A 221 21.05 -14.37 17.24
C LEU A 221 19.89 -15.11 17.92
N CYS A 222 18.65 -14.60 17.84
CA CYS A 222 17.47 -15.28 18.39
C CYS A 222 17.02 -16.45 17.49
N CYS A 223 17.12 -16.31 16.17
CA CYS A 223 16.81 -17.41 15.22
C CYS A 223 17.84 -18.54 15.23
N PHE A 224 19.11 -18.28 15.57
CA PHE A 224 20.15 -19.33 15.71
C PHE A 224 20.18 -20.01 17.10
N LYS A 225 19.26 -19.64 18.00
CA LYS A 225 19.11 -20.25 19.32
C LYS A 225 17.85 -21.12 19.36
N ILE A 226 17.78 -22.07 18.42
CA ILE A 226 16.91 -23.25 18.43
C ILE A 226 17.80 -24.46 18.16
#